data_AF-A0A0F7LNI3-F1
#
_entry.id   AF-A0A0F7LNI3-F1
#
_cell.length_a   1.000
_cell.length_b   1.000
_cell.length_c   1.000
_cell.angle_alpha   90.00
_cell.angle_beta   90.00
_cell.angle_gamma   90.00
#
_symmetry.space_group_name_H-M   'P 1'
#
loop_
_entity.id
_entity.type
_entity.pdbx_description
1 polymer ?
#
loop_
_entity_poly.entity_id
_entity_poly.type
_entity_poly.pdbx_seq_one_letter_code
_entity_poly.pdbx_strand_id
1 'polypeptide(L)' 'MIGAANRDPSVFHKPNEFDLYRRKNTTSQQKTNRKRHLAFGAGTHACAAAAFSLNQLEVASNIILDRLHNLRFAK' A
#
# COMPACT_ATOMS: atom_id res chain seq x y z
N MET A 1 -0.29 16.94 -2.25
CA MET A 1 -1.44 16.45 -3.07
C MET A 1 -1.69 14.95 -2.90
N ILE A 2 -0.80 14.04 -3.31
CA ILE A 2 -1.01 12.57 -3.24
C ILE A 2 -1.27 12.07 -1.80
N GLY A 3 -0.52 12.59 -0.81
CA GLY A 3 -0.72 12.22 0.59
C GLY A 3 -2.12 12.54 1.11
N ALA A 4 -2.70 13.68 0.73
CA ALA A 4 -4.06 14.06 1.10
C ALA A 4 -5.10 13.14 0.44
N ALA A 5 -4.95 12.86 -0.86
CA ALA A 5 -5.84 11.95 -1.59
C ALA A 5 -5.82 10.52 -1.02
N ASN A 6 -4.65 10.01 -0.63
CA ASN A 6 -4.51 8.70 0.02
C ASN A 6 -5.07 8.67 1.46
N ARG A 7 -5.49 9.82 2.00
CA ARG A 7 -6.10 9.96 3.32
C ARG A 7 -7.52 10.52 3.25
N ASP A 8 -8.14 10.53 2.08
CA ASP A 8 -9.50 11.03 1.89
C ASP A 8 -10.53 10.10 2.57
N PRO A 9 -11.31 10.58 3.56
CA PRO A 9 -12.31 9.76 4.26
C PRO A 9 -13.50 9.35 3.37
N SER A 10 -13.74 10.03 2.24
CA SER A 10 -14.75 9.62 1.25
C SER A 10 -14.33 8.36 0.48
N VAL A 11 -13.02 8.07 0.45
CA VAL A 11 -12.43 6.94 -0.29
C VAL A 11 -12.01 5.80 0.64
N PHE A 12 -11.43 6.12 1.80
CA PHE A 12 -10.88 5.16 2.75
C PHE A 12 -11.51 5.32 4.14
N HIS A 13 -12.09 4.25 4.68
CA HIS A 13 -12.49 4.21 6.08
C HIS A 13 -11.23 4.29 6.97
N LYS A 14 -11.31 5.06 8.07
CA LYS A 14 -10.20 5.31 9.01
C LYS A 14 -8.89 5.63 8.28
N PRO A 15 -8.86 6.68 7.44
CA PRO A 15 -7.78 6.91 6.48
C PRO A 15 -6.41 7.06 7.13
N ASN A 16 -6.35 7.59 8.36
CA ASN A 16 -5.13 7.85 9.11
C ASN A 16 -4.61 6.65 9.91
N GLU A 17 -5.37 5.57 10.03
CA GLU A 17 -4.89 4.33 10.66
C GLU A 17 -4.07 3.51 9.63
N PHE A 18 -3.03 2.81 10.09
CA PHE A 18 -2.33 1.83 9.26
C PHE A 18 -2.97 0.45 9.47
N ASP A 19 -3.68 -0.04 8.45
CA ASP A 19 -4.35 -1.36 8.48
C ASP A 19 -3.97 -2.16 7.23
N LEU A 20 -3.13 -3.19 7.42
CA LEU A 20 -2.69 -4.12 6.36
C LEU A 20 -3.86 -4.92 5.75
N TYR A 21 -4.93 -5.14 6.51
CA TYR A 21 -6.07 -5.94 6.12
C TYR A 21 -7.26 -5.12 5.63
N ARG A 22 -7.12 -3.79 5.51
CA ARG A 22 -8.18 -2.86 5.07
C ARG A 22 -8.94 -3.36 3.85
N ARG A 23 -8.24 -3.92 2.86
CA ARG A 23 -8.84 -4.46 1.63
C ARG A 23 -9.73 -5.69 1.86
N LYS A 24 -9.42 -6.52 2.85
CA LYS A 24 -10.18 -7.72 3.22
C LYS A 24 -11.35 -7.37 4.15
N ASN A 25 -11.14 -6.38 5.03
CA ASN A 25 -12.07 -6.00 6.09
C ASN A 25 -13.25 -5.12 5.61
N THR A 26 -13.16 -4.51 4.42
CA THR A 26 -14.27 -3.77 3.81
C THR A 26 -15.25 -4.73 3.13
N THR A 27 -16.32 -5.09 3.85
CA THR A 27 -17.39 -6.01 3.43
C THR A 27 -18.12 -5.53 2.17
N SER A 28 -18.19 -6.40 1.15
CA SER A 28 -19.18 -6.47 0.06
C SER A 28 -19.38 -5.29 -0.92
N GLN A 29 -19.36 -4.01 -0.54
CA GLN A 29 -19.75 -2.91 -1.46
C GLN A 29 -18.61 -2.24 -2.25
N GLN A 30 -17.33 -2.52 -1.95
CA GLN A 30 -16.18 -1.85 -2.59
C GLN A 30 -15.36 -2.78 -3.50
N LYS A 31 -15.98 -3.85 -4.02
CA LYS A 31 -15.33 -4.89 -4.84
C LYS A 31 -14.79 -4.38 -6.19
N THR A 32 -15.17 -3.18 -6.64
CA THR A 32 -14.80 -2.63 -7.96
C THR A 32 -13.45 -1.91 -8.02
N ASN A 33 -12.76 -1.68 -6.90
CA ASN A 33 -11.61 -0.77 -6.90
C ASN A 33 -10.40 -1.30 -6.10
N ARG A 34 -9.78 -2.39 -6.57
CA ARG A 34 -8.56 -2.98 -6.00
C ARG A 34 -7.32 -2.05 -6.01
N LYS A 35 -7.35 -0.87 -6.66
CA LYS A 35 -6.21 0.06 -6.83
C LYS A 35 -6.58 1.52 -6.48
N ARG A 36 -7.01 1.83 -5.25
CA ARG A 36 -7.41 3.20 -4.87
C ARG A 36 -6.27 4.15 -4.47
N HIS A 37 -5.09 3.64 -4.10
CA HIS A 37 -4.03 4.56 -3.69
C HIS A 37 -3.32 5.15 -4.92
N LEU A 38 -2.99 6.43 -4.85
CA LEU A 38 -2.31 7.17 -5.91
C LEU A 38 -0.79 7.22 -5.72
N ALA A 39 -0.23 6.33 -4.90
CA ALA A 39 1.22 6.26 -4.65
C ALA A 39 2.05 6.01 -5.93
N PHE A 40 1.47 5.34 -6.94
CA PHE A 40 2.08 5.14 -8.26
C PHE A 40 1.43 6.03 -9.34
N GLY A 41 0.70 7.06 -8.95
CA GLY A 41 -0.13 7.83 -9.88
C GLY A 41 -1.32 7.02 -10.42
N ALA A 42 -1.96 7.55 -11.46
CA ALA A 42 -3.08 6.94 -12.16
C ALA A 42 -3.11 7.38 -13.64
N GLY A 43 -3.83 6.63 -14.47
CA GLY A 43 -3.99 6.93 -15.90
C GLY A 43 -2.76 6.55 -16.73
N THR A 44 -2.65 7.18 -17.91
CA THR A 44 -1.61 6.90 -18.92
C THR A 44 -0.18 7.21 -18.44
N HIS A 45 -0.05 8.09 -17.44
CA HIS A 45 1.23 8.48 -16.84
C HIS A 45 1.43 7.91 -15.45
N ALA A 46 0.71 6.82 -15.09
CA ALA A 46 1.04 6.06 -13.91
C ALA A 46 2.48 5.52 -14.00
N CYS A 47 3.10 5.26 -12.85
CA CYS A 47 4.47 4.76 -12.78
C CYS A 47 4.62 3.48 -13.61
N ALA A 48 5.40 3.58 -14.69
CA ALA A 48 5.65 2.46 -15.61
C ALA A 48 6.32 1.27 -14.90
N ALA A 49 7.08 1.53 -13.84
CA ALA A 49 7.78 0.52 -13.06
C ALA A 49 6.97 -0.03 -11.87
N ALA A 50 5.69 0.31 -11.69
CA ALA A 50 4.92 -0.07 -10.49
C ALA A 50 4.95 -1.59 -10.21
N ALA A 51 4.79 -2.42 -11.23
CA ALA A 51 4.86 -3.88 -11.09
C ALA A 51 6.28 -4.35 -10.70
N PHE A 52 7.31 -3.76 -11.30
CA PHE A 52 8.71 -4.06 -10.96
C PHE A 52 9.03 -3.68 -9.51
N SER A 53 8.66 -2.47 -9.08
CA SER A 53 8.88 -2.01 -7.71
C SER A 53 8.17 -2.88 -6.68
N LEU A 54 6.97 -3.39 -6.97
CA LEU A 54 6.26 -4.30 -6.07
C LEU A 54 6.99 -5.65 -5.93
N ASN A 55 7.45 -6.23 -7.04
CA ASN A 55 8.25 -7.47 -7.00
C ASN A 55 9.57 -7.26 -6.25
N GLN A 56 10.26 -6.15 -6.52
CA GLN A 56 11.50 -5.81 -5.82
C GLN A 56 11.25 -5.68 -4.32
N LEU A 57 10.18 -5.00 -3.90
CA LEU A 57 9.83 -4.84 -2.49
C LEU A 57 9.53 -6.19 -1.83
N GLU A 58 8.82 -7.09 -2.52
CA GLU A 58 8.53 -8.43 -2.00
C GLU A 58 9.81 -9.23 -1.75
N VAL A 59 10.69 -9.32 -2.75
CA VAL A 59 11.97 -10.04 -2.63
C VAL A 59 12.86 -9.43 -1.55
N ALA A 60 13.02 -8.10 -1.56
CA ALA A 60 13.87 -7.41 -0.59
C ALA A 60 13.32 -7.55 0.84
N SER A 61 12.01 -7.45 1.02
CA SER A 61 11.38 -7.60 2.35
C SER A 61 11.56 -9.01 2.88
N ASN A 62 11.36 -10.05 2.05
CA ASN A 62 11.61 -11.44 2.46
C ASN A 62 13.07 -11.64 2.88
N ILE A 63 14.04 -11.16 2.09
CA ILE A 63 15.47 -11.25 2.45
C ILE A 63 15.76 -10.56 3.79
N ILE A 64 15.19 -9.38 4.02
CA ILE A 64 15.37 -8.66 5.29
C ILE A 64 14.82 -9.47 6.46
N LEU A 65 13.60 -10.00 6.32
CA LEU A 65 12.93 -10.77 7.37
C LEU A 65 13.62 -12.12 7.64
N ASP A 66 14.16 -12.77 6.60
CA ASP A 66 14.87 -14.05 6.70
C ASP A 66 16.28 -13.91 7.29
N ARG A 67 16.91 -12.73 7.19
CA ARG A 67 18.29 -12.51 7.67
C ARG A 67 18.36 -11.74 8.98
N LEU A 68 17.46 -10.80 9.21
CA LEU A 68 17.48 -9.94 10.39
C LEU A 68 16.44 -10.41 11.41
N HIS A 69 16.75 -11.52 12.07
CA HIS A 69 15.93 -12.04 13.15
C HIS A 69 15.86 -11.02 14.29
N ASN A 70 14.67 -10.87 14.90
CA ASN A 70 14.41 -9.91 15.98
C ASN A 70 14.73 -8.46 15.59
N LEU A 71 14.29 -8.03 14.39
CA LEU A 71 14.38 -6.64 13.96
C LEU A 71 13.59 -5.72 14.91
N ARG A 72 14.23 -4.63 15.34
CA ARG A 72 13.67 -3.61 16.22
C ARG A 72 14.21 -2.24 15.83
N PHE A 73 13.46 -1.18 16.17
CA PHE A 73 13.97 0.17 16.03
C PHE A 73 15.18 0.39 16.95
N ALA A 74 16.16 1.14 16.48
CA ALA A 74 17.21 1.67 17.33
C ALA A 74 16.58 2.64 18.34
N LYS A 75 17.03 2.58 19.58
CA LYS A 75 16.59 3.49 20.65
C LYS A 75 17.21 4.87 20.45
#